data_AF-A0A917M5F8-F1
#
_entry.id   AF-A0A917M5F8-F1
#
_cell.length_a   1.000
_cell.length_b   1.000
_cell.length_c   1.000
_cell.angle_alpha   90.00
_cell.angle_beta   90.00
_cell.angle_gamma   90.00
#
_symmetry.space_group_name_H-M   'P 1'
#
loop_
_entity.id
_entity.type
_entity.pdbx_description
1 polymer ?
#
loop_
_entity_poly.entity_id
_entity_poly.type
_entity_poly.pdbx_seq_one_letter_code
_entity_poly.pdbx_strand_id
1 'polypeptide(L)'
;MHTHQPIFFVFAGNNGSGKSTLRNLLIDKIGIEINIDPDAIARRIDSENPESKRVAAGKEVIRSVNRYINEGKDFSIETTLAGKNAIRQMQKAKEMGYEVTLFYVALRNVSKTLKELQ
;
A
#
# COMPACT_ATOMS: atom_id res chain seq x y z
N MET A 1 -29.48 7.55 -7.56
CA MET A 1 -28.46 6.49 -7.71
C MET A 1 -27.30 6.88 -6.81
N HIS A 2 -27.02 6.12 -5.75
CA HIS A 2 -25.80 6.35 -4.98
C HIS A 2 -24.65 5.81 -5.83
N THR A 3 -23.88 6.69 -6.46
CA THR A 3 -22.63 6.33 -7.12
C THR A 3 -21.68 5.88 -6.03
N HIS A 4 -21.27 4.61 -6.07
CA HIS A 4 -20.23 4.07 -5.19
C HIS A 4 -19.00 4.98 -5.27
N GLN A 5 -18.59 5.56 -4.14
CA GLN A 5 -17.35 6.31 -4.06
C GLN A 5 -16.22 5.30 -3.82
N PRO A 6 -15.23 5.18 -4.73
CA PRO A 6 -14.21 4.16 -4.59
C PRO A 6 -13.27 4.49 -3.43
N ILE A 7 -12.81 3.44 -2.74
CA ILE A 7 -12.02 3.55 -1.51
C ILE A 7 -10.60 3.05 -1.73
N PHE A 8 -9.62 3.85 -1.31
CA PHE A 8 -8.22 3.50 -1.33
C PHE A 8 -7.64 3.53 0.08
N PHE A 9 -7.35 2.34 0.63
CA PHE A 9 -6.64 2.23 1.91
C PHE A 9 -5.13 2.12 1.75
N VAL A 10 -4.42 2.81 2.63
CA VAL A 10 -2.97 2.76 2.69
C VAL A 10 -2.54 2.27 4.06
N PHE A 11 -1.86 1.13 4.12
CA PHE A 11 -1.24 0.60 5.32
C PHE A 11 0.24 0.97 5.30
N ALA A 12 0.62 1.91 6.16
CA ALA A 12 1.95 2.50 6.21
C ALA A 12 2.69 2.16 7.51
N GLY A 13 4.02 2.13 7.44
CA GLY A 13 4.89 1.82 8.58
C GLY A 13 6.12 1.00 8.19
N ASN A 14 7.10 0.91 9.07
CA ASN A 14 8.34 0.17 8.80
C ASN A 14 8.09 -1.34 8.63
N ASN A 15 9.08 -2.05 8.07
CA ASN A 15 9.01 -3.50 7.96
C ASN A 15 8.96 -4.13 9.35
N GLY A 16 8.00 -5.04 9.55
CA GLY A 16 7.77 -5.68 10.84
C GLY A 16 6.91 -4.88 11.84
N SER A 17 6.35 -3.70 11.50
CA SER A 17 5.44 -2.99 12.41
C SER A 17 4.09 -3.67 12.63
N GLY A 18 3.72 -4.65 11.81
CA GLY A 18 2.42 -5.33 11.87
C GLY A 18 1.36 -4.75 10.90
N LYS A 19 1.77 -4.03 9.85
CA LYS A 19 0.87 -3.51 8.79
C LYS A 19 -0.05 -4.59 8.22
N SER A 20 0.52 -5.72 7.80
CA SER A 20 -0.23 -6.82 7.19
C SER A 20 -1.17 -7.48 8.19
N THR A 21 -0.78 -7.54 9.48
CA THR A 21 -1.66 -8.00 10.56
C THR A 21 -2.86 -7.08 10.73
N LEU A 22 -2.64 -5.76 10.82
CA LEU A 22 -3.73 -4.78 10.91
C LEU A 22 -4.65 -4.86 9.69
N ARG A 23 -4.07 -4.96 8.49
CA ARG A 23 -4.83 -5.14 7.24
C ARG A 23 -5.72 -6.37 7.32
N ASN A 24 -5.18 -7.53 7.68
CA ASN A 24 -5.95 -8.78 7.77
C ASN A 24 -7.11 -8.69 8.77
N LEU A 25 -6.93 -7.98 9.89
CA LEU A 25 -8.00 -7.76 10.88
C LEU A 25 -9.12 -6.86 10.36
N LEU A 26 -8.83 -5.98 9.40
CA LEU A 26 -9.76 -5.03 8.84
C LEU A 26 -10.39 -5.51 7.54
N ILE A 27 -9.72 -6.36 6.77
CA ILE A 27 -10.10 -6.74 5.39
C ILE A 27 -11.52 -7.31 5.32
N ASP A 28 -11.89 -8.18 6.28
CA ASP A 28 -13.22 -8.80 6.36
C ASP A 28 -14.32 -7.81 6.74
N LYS A 29 -13.95 -6.73 7.44
CA LYS A 29 -14.88 -5.67 7.85
C LYS A 29 -15.06 -4.61 6.77
N ILE A 30 -14.02 -4.35 5.97
CA ILE A 30 -14.02 -3.31 4.93
C ILE A 30 -14.37 -3.85 3.54
N GLY A 31 -14.36 -5.17 3.33
CA GLY A 31 -14.80 -5.80 2.08
C GLY A 31 -13.88 -5.56 0.87
N ILE A 32 -12.59 -5.30 1.10
CA ILE A 32 -11.64 -5.02 0.02
C ILE A 32 -10.83 -6.25 -0.34
N GLU A 33 -10.99 -6.72 -1.57
CA GLU A 33 -10.33 -7.93 -2.05
C GLU A 33 -8.94 -7.63 -2.64
N ILE A 34 -8.76 -6.45 -3.22
CA ILE A 34 -7.54 -6.09 -3.94
C ILE A 34 -6.51 -5.53 -2.96
N ASN A 35 -5.43 -6.28 -2.72
CA ASN A 35 -4.27 -5.81 -1.97
C ASN A 35 -3.01 -5.77 -2.84
N ILE A 36 -2.33 -4.62 -2.86
CA ILE A 36 -1.03 -4.44 -3.51
C ILE A 36 0.04 -4.41 -2.43
N ASP A 37 0.66 -5.56 -2.19
CA ASP A 37 1.82 -5.71 -1.30
C ASP A 37 3.12 -5.82 -2.13
N PRO A 38 4.03 -4.83 -2.06
CA PRO A 38 5.33 -4.87 -2.75
C PRO A 38 6.15 -6.13 -2.44
N ASP A 39 6.11 -6.64 -1.21
CA ASP A 39 6.89 -7.80 -0.78
C ASP A 39 6.30 -9.10 -1.35
N ALA A 40 4.97 -9.22 -1.37
CA ALA A 40 4.30 -10.34 -2.04
C ALA A 40 4.54 -10.34 -3.55
N ILE A 41 4.57 -9.15 -4.18
CA ILE A 41 4.90 -9.01 -5.60
C ILE A 41 6.34 -9.46 -5.86
N ALA A 42 7.30 -9.01 -5.05
CA ALA A 42 8.70 -9.41 -5.20
C ALA A 42 8.87 -10.94 -5.08
N ARG A 43 8.22 -11.56 -4.09
CA ARG A 43 8.21 -13.03 -3.90
C ARG A 43 7.56 -13.78 -5.07
N ARG A 44 6.53 -13.21 -5.70
CA ARG A 44 5.89 -13.80 -6.88
C ARG A 44 6.80 -13.75 -8.11
N ILE A 45 7.61 -12.69 -8.25
CA ILE A 45 8.56 -12.55 -9.36
C ILE A 45 9.72 -13.55 -9.20
N ASP A 46 10.24 -13.71 -7.98
CA ASP A 46 11.32 -14.63 -7.65
C ASP A 46 11.23 -15.02 -6.18
N SER A 47 10.84 -16.26 -5.89
CA SER A 47 10.68 -16.76 -4.52
C SER A 47 12.02 -17.00 -3.83
N GLU A 48 13.07 -17.32 -4.60
CA GLU A 48 14.40 -17.66 -4.08
C GLU A 48 15.22 -16.40 -3.77
N ASN A 49 15.05 -15.34 -4.59
CA ASN A 49 15.71 -14.05 -4.36
C ASN A 49 14.78 -12.83 -4.54
N PRO A 50 13.77 -12.65 -3.67
CA PRO A 50 12.82 -11.54 -3.76
C PRO A 50 13.50 -10.17 -3.63
N GLU A 51 14.55 -10.09 -2.80
CA GLU A 51 15.29 -8.86 -2.55
C GLU A 51 15.86 -8.24 -3.83
N SER A 52 16.36 -9.08 -4.75
CA SER A 52 16.86 -8.65 -6.06
C SER A 52 15.77 -8.06 -6.96
N LYS A 53 14.49 -8.37 -6.69
CA LYS A 53 13.34 -7.96 -7.49
C LYS A 53 12.62 -6.72 -6.97
N ARG A 54 13.09 -6.10 -5.88
CA ARG A 54 12.48 -4.90 -5.27
C ARG A 54 12.19 -3.79 -6.29
N VAL A 55 13.10 -3.52 -7.22
CA VAL A 55 12.91 -2.49 -8.27
C VAL A 55 11.80 -2.89 -9.25
N ALA A 56 11.76 -4.15 -9.68
CA ALA A 56 10.73 -4.65 -10.58
C ALA A 56 9.34 -4.64 -9.91
N ALA A 57 9.27 -5.12 -8.66
CA ALA A 57 8.06 -5.08 -7.84
C ALA A 57 7.55 -3.64 -7.66
N GLY A 58 8.44 -2.68 -7.36
CA GLY A 58 8.07 -1.27 -7.24
C GLY A 58 7.45 -0.69 -8.53
N LYS A 59 7.96 -1.07 -9.71
CA LYS A 59 7.36 -0.68 -11.00
C LYS A 59 5.98 -1.28 -11.19
N GLU A 60 5.78 -2.53 -10.77
CA GLU A 60 4.48 -3.21 -10.84
C GLU A 60 3.45 -2.60 -9.87
N VAL A 61 3.86 -2.25 -8.65
CA VAL A 61 3.04 -1.50 -7.68
C VAL A 61 2.55 -0.20 -8.31
N ILE A 62 3.46 0.60 -8.90
CA ILE A 62 3.10 1.87 -9.53
C ILE A 62 2.09 1.67 -10.66
N ARG A 63 2.27 0.66 -11.51
CA ARG A 63 1.36 0.35 -12.61
C ARG A 63 -0.01 -0.09 -12.09
N SER A 64 -0.03 -0.98 -11.10
CA SER A 64 -1.27 -1.55 -10.54
C SER A 64 -2.11 -0.50 -9.83
N VAL A 65 -1.49 0.35 -9.01
CA VAL A 65 -2.20 1.47 -8.34
C VAL A 65 -2.79 2.43 -9.37
N ASN A 66 -2.02 2.83 -10.38
CA ASN A 66 -2.54 3.73 -11.42
C ASN A 66 -3.70 3.12 -12.19
N ARG A 67 -3.62 1.81 -12.49
CA ARG A 67 -4.70 1.08 -13.15
C ARG A 67 -5.96 1.07 -12.29
N TYR A 68 -5.87 0.68 -11.02
CA TYR A 68 -7.06 0.60 -10.17
C TYR A 68 -7.67 1.95 -9.88
N ILE A 69 -6.86 3.00 -9.68
CA ILE A 69 -7.36 4.38 -9.62
C ILE A 69 -8.21 4.70 -10.85
N ASN A 70 -7.69 4.45 -12.05
CA ASN A 70 -8.41 4.73 -13.30
C ASN A 70 -9.66 3.84 -13.50
N GLU A 71 -9.66 2.62 -12.97
CA GLU A 71 -10.80 1.69 -13.05
C GLU A 71 -11.89 1.96 -12.00
N GLY A 72 -11.66 2.87 -11.03
CA GLY A 72 -12.62 3.14 -9.97
C GLY A 72 -12.83 1.96 -9.00
N LYS A 73 -11.82 1.12 -8.79
CA LYS A 73 -11.92 -0.07 -7.91
C LYS A 73 -11.52 0.25 -6.48
N ASP A 74 -12.11 -0.45 -5.53
CA ASP A 74 -11.63 -0.43 -4.14
C ASP A 74 -10.37 -1.27 -3.99
N PHE A 75 -9.34 -0.72 -3.34
CA PHE A 75 -8.08 -1.44 -3.13
C PHE A 75 -7.32 -0.95 -1.90
N SER A 76 -6.37 -1.78 -1.45
CA SER A 76 -5.38 -1.41 -0.44
C SER A 76 -3.96 -1.52 -0.97
N ILE A 77 -3.04 -0.71 -0.43
CA ILE A 77 -1.60 -0.93 -0.58
C ILE A 77 -0.91 -1.07 0.78
N GLU A 78 0.23 -1.75 0.79
CA GLU A 78 1.20 -1.69 1.87
C GLU A 78 2.43 -0.87 1.46
N THR A 79 2.95 -0.03 2.37
CA THR A 79 4.11 0.84 2.09
C THR A 79 4.89 1.18 3.35
N THR A 80 6.19 1.46 3.19
CA THR A 80 7.02 2.05 4.26
C THR A 80 7.03 3.57 4.24
N LEU A 81 6.46 4.19 3.19
CA LEU A 81 6.59 5.62 2.90
C LEU A 81 8.04 6.12 2.74
N ALA A 82 9.01 5.23 2.50
CA ALA A 82 10.42 5.60 2.27
C ALA A 82 10.65 6.46 1.01
N GLY A 83 9.63 6.63 0.15
CA GLY A 83 9.70 7.49 -1.02
C GLY A 83 8.37 8.19 -1.31
N LYS A 84 8.39 9.11 -2.28
CA LYS A 84 7.25 10.01 -2.57
C LYS A 84 6.11 9.37 -3.39
N ASN A 85 6.28 8.15 -3.90
CA ASN A 85 5.32 7.55 -4.83
C ASN A 85 3.96 7.27 -4.21
N ALA A 86 3.91 6.67 -3.01
CA ALA A 86 2.65 6.39 -2.33
C ALA A 86 1.87 7.68 -2.03
N ILE A 87 2.58 8.74 -1.62
CA ILE A 87 1.99 10.07 -1.38
C ILE A 87 1.38 10.63 -2.66
N ARG A 88 2.12 10.61 -3.77
CA ARG A 88 1.62 11.05 -5.09
C ARG A 88 0.40 10.25 -5.56
N GLN A 89 0.38 8.94 -5.29
CA GLN A 89 -0.75 8.08 -5.63
C GLN A 89 -1.99 8.42 -4.80
N MET A 90 -1.83 8.66 -3.49
CA MET A 90 -2.94 9.12 -2.64
C MET A 90 -3.50 10.46 -3.11
N GLN A 91 -2.65 11.40 -3.50
CA GLN A 91 -3.08 12.69 -4.06
C GLN A 91 -3.87 12.50 -5.36
N LYS A 92 -3.31 11.74 -6.32
CA LYS A 92 -4.00 11.41 -7.57
C LYS A 92 -5.34 10.72 -7.35
N ALA A 93 -5.42 9.79 -6.40
CA ALA A 93 -6.67 9.10 -6.10
C ALA A 93 -7.74 10.08 -5.58
N LYS A 94 -7.37 11.01 -4.68
CA LYS A 94 -8.27 12.08 -4.21
C LYS A 94 -8.77 12.96 -5.36
N GLU A 95 -7.88 13.35 -6.27
CA GLU A 95 -8.24 14.12 -7.48
C GLU A 95 -9.22 13.35 -8.39
N MET A 96 -9.20 12.01 -8.34
CA MET A 96 -10.11 11.13 -9.08
C MET A 96 -11.38 10.75 -8.29
N GLY A 97 -11.62 11.40 -7.15
CA GLY A 97 -12.84 11.22 -6.36
C GLY A 97 -12.80 10.08 -5.35
N TYR A 98 -11.64 9.46 -5.12
CA TYR A 98 -11.52 8.41 -4.10
C TYR A 98 -11.64 8.95 -2.68
N GLU A 99 -12.28 8.16 -1.82
CA GLU A 99 -12.02 8.24 -0.39
C GLU A 99 -10.68 7.57 -0.09
N VAL A 100 -9.75 8.29 0.55
CA VAL A 100 -8.41 7.78 0.85
C VAL A 100 -8.16 7.77 2.35
N THR A 101 -7.92 6.59 2.91
CA THR A 101 -7.68 6.40 4.35
C THR A 101 -6.31 5.78 4.61
N LEU A 102 -5.51 6.46 5.44
CA LEU A 102 -4.16 6.03 5.82
C LEU A 102 -4.17 5.45 7.24
N PHE A 103 -3.76 4.19 7.36
CA PHE A 103 -3.42 3.55 8.63
C PHE A 103 -1.90 3.54 8.79
N TYR A 104 -1.37 4.28 9.76
CA TYR A 104 0.06 4.28 10.06
C TYR A 104 0.36 3.43 11.30
N VAL A 105 1.18 2.39 11.14
CA VAL A 105 1.55 1.46 12.20
C VAL A 105 3.01 1.67 12.58
N ALA A 106 3.24 2.10 13.82
CA ALA A 106 4.56 2.33 14.38
C ALA A 106 4.77 1.50 15.65
N LEU A 107 5.99 0.97 15.82
CA LEU A 107 6.42 0.38 17.08
C LEU A 107 6.82 1.49 18.06
N ARG A 108 6.48 1.33 19.35
CA ARG A 108 6.79 2.30 20.42
C ARG A 108 8.30 2.53 20.63
N ASN A 109 9.18 1.64 20.15
CA ASN A 109 10.62 1.78 20.32
C ASN A 109 11.31 2.32 19.06
N VAL A 110 11.68 3.60 19.13
CA VAL A 110 12.31 4.43 18.10
C VAL A 110 13.82 4.16 18.02
N SER A 111 14.25 2.90 17.94
CA SER A 111 15.67 2.60 17.72
C SER A 111 15.97 2.31 16.23
N LYS A 112 14.95 1.98 15.44
CA LYS A 112 15.06 1.73 13.99
C LYS A 112 14.26 2.69 13.11
N THR A 113 13.32 3.47 13.67
CA THR A 113 12.36 4.26 12.88
C THR A 113 12.94 5.54 12.26
N LEU A 114 14.05 6.07 12.79
CA LEU A 114 14.59 7.39 12.38
C LEU A 114 15.59 7.35 11.22
N LYS A 115 16.06 6.17 10.76
CA LYS A 115 17.04 6.07 9.66
C LYS A 115 16.43 5.99 8.26
N GLU A 116 15.12 5.79 8.13
CA GLU A 116 14.44 5.61 6.84
C GLU A 116 13.60 6.83 6.43
N LEU A 117 13.59 7.90 7.24
CA LEU A 117 12.83 9.14 7.02
C LEU A 117 13.70 10.38 6.79
N GLN A 118 15.02 10.20 6.65
CA GLN A 118 15.98 11.25 6.21
C GLN A 118 16.54 10.87 4.85
#